data_AF-A0A0D3DK10-F1
#
_entry.id   AF-A0A0D3DK10-F1
#
_cell.length_a   1.000
_cell.length_b   1.000
_cell.length_c   1.000
_cell.angle_alpha   90.00
_cell.angle_beta   90.00
_cell.angle_gamma   90.00
#
_symmetry.space_group_name_H-M   'P 1'
#
loop_
_entity.id
_entity.type
_entity.pdbx_description
1 polymer ?
#
loop_
_entity_poly.entity_id
_entity_poly.type
_entity_poly.pdbx_seq_one_letter_code
_entity_poly.pdbx_strand_id
1 'polypeptide(L)'
;MSIPTCNSPVTLVDFFENNSLTNQIKCPGRYYYYFGKERETGEEELRDREKAKEVFAEVKKEVERCIKFVKQRREEDPYRPLLPRLHYHLKHGLLTKVPTFPF
;
A
#
# COMPACT_ATOMS: atom_id res chain seq x y z
N MET A 1 34.84 -27.67 -8.96
CA MET A 1 33.91 -26.57 -8.61
C MET A 1 32.64 -26.78 -9.44
N SER A 2 31.60 -27.32 -8.84
CA SER A 2 30.32 -27.61 -9.52
C SER A 2 29.33 -26.51 -9.18
N ILE A 3 28.90 -25.74 -10.18
CA ILE A 3 27.86 -24.72 -10.06
C ILE A 3 26.53 -25.47 -9.88
N PRO A 4 25.76 -25.27 -8.80
CA PRO A 4 24.45 -25.88 -8.69
C PRO A 4 23.50 -25.20 -9.69
N THR A 5 22.96 -26.00 -10.60
CA THR A 5 21.89 -25.62 -11.52
C THR A 5 20.57 -25.57 -10.76
N CYS A 6 19.96 -24.39 -10.67
CA CYS A 6 18.64 -24.21 -10.08
C CYS A 6 17.58 -24.62 -11.10
N ASN A 7 17.29 -25.92 -11.20
CA ASN A 7 16.18 -26.46 -12.01
C ASN A 7 15.17 -27.17 -11.11
N SER A 8 14.36 -26.38 -10.41
CA SER A 8 12.98 -26.75 -10.11
C SER A 8 12.16 -25.47 -10.02
N PRO A 9 10.98 -25.38 -10.65
CA PRO A 9 10.10 -24.25 -10.45
C PRO A 9 9.64 -24.32 -8.99
N VAL A 10 9.99 -23.30 -8.20
CA VAL A 10 9.45 -23.14 -6.85
C VAL A 10 7.94 -23.12 -6.98
N THR A 11 7.27 -24.18 -6.52
CA THR A 11 5.83 -24.28 -6.66
C THR A 11 5.18 -23.33 -5.67
N LEU A 12 3.97 -22.90 -5.98
CA LEU A 12 3.20 -22.01 -5.11
C LEU A 12 2.97 -22.65 -3.71
N VAL A 13 2.99 -23.99 -3.66
CA VAL A 13 2.95 -24.80 -2.43
C VAL A 13 4.26 -24.64 -1.65
N ASP A 14 5.41 -24.74 -2.31
CA ASP A 14 6.74 -24.56 -1.67
C ASP A 14 6.93 -23.15 -1.09
N PHE A 15 6.33 -22.13 -1.70
CA PHE A 15 6.36 -20.76 -1.17
C PHE A 15 5.55 -20.63 0.14
N PHE A 16 4.42 -21.35 0.25
CA PHE A 16 3.58 -21.35 1.43
C PHE A 16 4.16 -22.20 2.57
N GLU A 17 4.73 -23.37 2.28
CA GLU A 17 5.29 -24.26 3.30
C GLU A 17 6.54 -23.64 3.98
N ASN A 18 7.44 -23.01 3.21
CA ASN A 18 8.69 -22.47 3.73
C ASN A 18 8.57 -21.20 4.60
N ASN A 19 7.38 -20.60 4.71
CA ASN A 19 7.15 -19.38 5.51
C ASN A 19 6.49 -19.64 6.89
N SER A 20 6.34 -20.89 7.31
CA SER A 20 5.49 -21.28 8.45
C SER A 20 6.18 -21.30 9.84
N LEU A 21 7.41 -20.79 10.00
CA LEU A 21 8.14 -20.87 11.30
C LEU A 21 8.21 -19.57 12.12
N THR A 22 7.34 -18.59 11.85
CA THR A 22 6.94 -17.60 12.86
C THR A 22 5.43 -17.39 12.79
N ASN A 23 4.77 -17.33 13.94
CA ASN A 23 3.32 -17.30 14.14
C ASN A 23 2.63 -16.01 13.62
N GLN A 24 2.81 -15.68 12.33
CA GLN A 24 1.91 -14.84 11.54
C GLN A 24 2.31 -14.96 10.06
N ILE A 25 1.49 -15.63 9.25
CA ILE A 25 1.61 -15.52 7.79
C ILE A 25 1.38 -14.05 7.43
N LYS A 26 2.45 -13.29 7.21
CA LYS A 26 2.37 -11.90 6.74
C LYS A 26 2.01 -11.93 5.26
N CYS A 27 0.71 -12.10 5.00
CA CYS A 27 0.16 -12.03 3.66
C CYS A 27 0.58 -10.72 2.97
N PRO A 28 1.03 -10.74 1.69
CA PRO A 28 1.39 -9.53 0.98
C PRO A 28 0.18 -8.57 0.93
N GLY A 29 0.28 -7.49 1.70
CA GLY A 29 -0.74 -6.46 1.80
C GLY A 29 -0.79 -5.60 0.54
N ARG A 30 -1.92 -4.93 0.31
CA ARG A 30 -2.00 -3.87 -0.70
C ARG A 30 -1.41 -2.58 -0.14
N TYR A 31 -0.76 -1.81 -1.00
CA TYR A 31 -0.36 -0.44 -0.70
C TYR A 31 -1.47 0.53 -1.07
N TYR A 32 -1.71 1.51 -0.21
CA TYR A 32 -2.73 2.53 -0.38
C TYR A 32 -2.03 3.89 -0.34
N TYR A 33 -2.28 4.70 -1.38
CA TYR A 33 -1.74 6.05 -1.49
C TYR A 33 -2.91 7.00 -1.74
N TYR A 34 -2.90 8.13 -1.04
CA TYR A 34 -3.84 9.22 -1.28
C TYR A 34 -3.07 10.52 -1.19
N PHE A 35 -3.07 11.27 -2.29
CA PHE A 35 -2.40 12.55 -2.40
C PHE A 35 -3.43 13.66 -2.17
N GLY A 36 -3.08 14.58 -1.26
CA GLY A 36 -3.87 15.78 -1.00
C GLY A 36 -3.79 16.79 -2.14
N LYS A 37 -4.38 17.96 -1.92
CA LYS A 37 -4.32 19.05 -2.88
C LYS A 37 -2.92 19.62 -2.89
N GLU A 38 -2.40 19.91 -4.08
CA GLU A 38 -1.16 20.67 -4.20
C GLU A 38 -1.34 22.07 -3.56
N ARG A 39 -0.31 22.51 -2.84
CA ARG A 39 -0.27 23.83 -2.20
C ARG A 39 0.82 24.65 -2.83
N GLU A 40 0.44 25.78 -3.41
CA GLU A 40 1.36 26.82 -3.82
C GLU A 40 1.86 27.52 -2.56
N THR A 41 3.16 27.48 -2.30
CA THR A 41 3.80 28.25 -1.22
C THR A 41 4.74 29.26 -1.86
N GLY A 42 4.53 30.56 -1.62
CA GLY A 42 5.41 31.60 -2.14
C GLY A 42 6.72 31.66 -1.36
N GLU A 43 7.85 31.97 -2.01
CA GLU A 43 9.15 32.14 -1.33
C GLU A 43 9.08 33.17 -0.19
N GLU A 44 8.21 34.18 -0.31
CA GLU A 44 8.05 35.25 0.68
C GLU A 44 7.37 34.77 1.97
N GLU A 45 6.45 33.81 1.88
CA GLU A 45 5.75 33.23 3.05
C GLU A 45 6.68 32.36 3.91
N LEU A 46 7.74 31.81 3.29
CA LEU A 46 8.74 30.98 3.95
C LEU A 46 9.88 31.77 4.59
N ARG A 47 10.03 33.07 4.25
CA ARG A 47 11.03 33.96 4.88
C ARG A 47 10.67 34.32 6.32
N ASP A 48 9.37 34.38 6.61
CA ASP A 48 8.87 34.61 7.96
C ASP A 48 8.66 33.29 8.69
N ARG A 49 9.37 33.12 9.81
CA ARG A 49 9.31 31.91 10.64
C ARG A 49 7.92 31.66 11.22
N GLU A 50 7.13 32.70 11.48
CA GLU A 50 5.79 32.55 12.04
C GLU A 50 4.81 32.06 10.98
N LYS A 51 4.85 32.66 9.78
CA LYS A 51 4.03 32.24 8.64
C LYS A 51 4.39 30.83 8.16
N ALA A 52 5.68 30.49 8.11
CA ALA A 52 6.13 29.14 7.77
C ALA A 52 5.59 28.07 8.75
N LYS A 53 5.47 28.40 10.05
CA LYS A 53 4.88 27.49 11.04
C LYS A 53 3.38 27.29 10.80
N GLU A 54 2.67 28.33 10.40
CA GLU A 54 1.25 28.25 10.07
C GLU A 54 1.00 27.34 8.85
N VAL A 55 1.76 27.56 7.76
CA VAL A 55 1.72 26.71 6.56
C VAL A 55 2.05 25.27 6.91
N PHE A 56 3.10 25.02 7.70
CA PHE A 56 3.44 23.68 8.16
C PHE A 56 2.31 23.03 8.98
N ALA A 57 1.67 23.78 9.87
CA ALA A 57 0.55 23.27 10.67
C ALA A 57 -0.66 22.91 9.80
N GLU A 58 -0.93 23.67 8.74
CA GLU A 58 -1.98 23.36 7.78
C GLU A 58 -1.66 22.09 6.97
N VAL A 59 -0.44 22.00 6.41
CA VAL A 59 0.02 20.82 5.67
C VAL A 59 -0.02 19.58 6.55
N LYS A 60 0.42 19.69 7.81
CA LYS A 60 0.37 18.60 8.78
C LYS A 60 -1.07 18.11 8.98
N LYS A 61 -2.03 19.02 9.18
CA LYS A 61 -3.46 18.66 9.30
C LYS A 61 -3.97 17.96 8.03
N GLU A 62 -3.54 18.40 6.85
CA GLU A 62 -3.93 17.77 5.59
C GLU A 62 -3.38 16.36 5.46
N VAL A 63 -2.11 16.15 5.78
CA VAL A 63 -1.49 14.81 5.79
C VAL A 63 -2.17 13.89 6.80
N GLU A 64 -2.49 14.38 7.99
CA GLU A 64 -3.23 13.61 9.00
C GLU A 64 -4.63 13.18 8.49
N ARG A 65 -5.33 14.08 7.78
CA ARG A 65 -6.60 13.73 7.12
C ARG A 65 -6.41 12.66 6.04
N CYS A 66 -5.37 12.77 5.22
CA CYS A 66 -5.05 11.78 4.17
C CYS A 66 -4.75 10.40 4.78
N ILE A 67 -3.97 10.35 5.86
CA ILE A 67 -3.66 9.10 6.57
C ILE A 67 -4.94 8.48 7.16
N LYS A 68 -5.80 9.29 7.78
CA LYS A 68 -7.08 8.82 8.33
C LYS A 68 -7.97 8.23 7.23
N PHE A 69 -8.07 8.92 6.10
CA PHE A 69 -8.82 8.46 4.93
C PHE A 69 -8.30 7.10 4.42
N VAL A 70 -6.99 6.97 4.22
CA VAL A 70 -6.38 5.72 3.75
C VAL A 70 -6.60 4.57 4.74
N LYS A 71 -6.50 4.83 6.04
CA LYS A 71 -6.79 3.82 7.08
C LYS A 71 -8.23 3.34 7.02
N GLN A 72 -9.18 4.27 6.91
CA GLN A 72 -10.59 3.93 6.77
C GLN A 72 -10.85 3.10 5.50
N ARG A 73 -10.33 3.54 4.35
CA ARG A 73 -10.48 2.80 3.08
C ARG A 73 -9.86 1.41 3.12
N ARG A 74 -8.78 1.23 3.89
CA ARG A 74 -8.16 -0.08 4.11
C ARG A 74 -9.05 -1.01 4.94
N GLU A 75 -9.86 -0.49 5.85
CA GLU A 75 -10.82 -1.30 6.62
C GLU A 75 -12.03 -1.70 5.77
N GLU A 76 -12.46 -0.81 4.87
CA GLU A 76 -13.60 -1.01 3.97
C GLU A 76 -13.28 -1.88 2.73
N ASP A 77 -12.00 -2.15 2.41
CA ASP A 77 -11.60 -2.85 1.19
C ASP A 77 -11.96 -4.36 1.20
N PRO A 78 -12.89 -4.83 0.34
CA PRO A 78 -13.30 -6.22 0.29
C PRO A 78 -12.19 -7.16 -0.21
N TYR A 79 -11.19 -6.63 -0.91
CA TYR A 79 -10.06 -7.39 -1.45
C TYR A 79 -8.80 -7.29 -0.56
N ARG A 80 -8.91 -6.72 0.64
CA ARG A 80 -7.82 -6.69 1.63
C ARG A 80 -7.34 -8.10 2.01
N PRO A 81 -8.22 -9.09 2.29
CA PRO A 81 -7.78 -10.47 2.52
C PRO A 81 -7.30 -11.12 1.22
N LEU A 82 -6.51 -12.19 1.32
CA LEU A 82 -6.00 -12.91 0.14
C LEU A 82 -7.10 -13.68 -0.60
N LEU A 83 -8.06 -14.28 0.13
CA LEU A 83 -9.06 -15.17 -0.47
C LEU A 83 -9.97 -14.47 -1.48
N PRO A 84 -10.59 -13.30 -1.18
CA PRO A 84 -11.42 -12.59 -2.16
C PRO A 84 -10.63 -12.15 -3.38
N ARG A 85 -9.34 -11.84 -3.19
CA ARG A 85 -8.42 -11.44 -4.27
C ARG A 85 -8.10 -12.60 -5.20
N LEU A 86 -7.79 -13.76 -4.63
CA LEU A 86 -7.54 -14.97 -5.40
C LEU A 86 -8.78 -15.37 -6.21
N HIS A 87 -9.96 -15.33 -5.58
CA HIS A 87 -11.23 -15.58 -6.25
C HIS A 87 -11.47 -14.62 -7.43
N TYR A 88 -11.17 -13.34 -7.26
CA TYR A 88 -11.26 -12.36 -8.35
C TYR A 88 -10.31 -12.71 -9.50
N HIS A 89 -9.04 -13.00 -9.21
CA HIS A 89 -8.07 -13.39 -10.25
C HIS A 89 -8.45 -14.69 -10.96
N LEU A 90 -9.04 -15.66 -10.27
CA LEU A 90 -9.52 -16.89 -10.89
C LEU A 90 -10.68 -16.63 -11.87
N LYS A 91 -11.58 -15.69 -11.54
CA LYS A 91 -12.72 -15.34 -12.40
C LYS A 91 -12.36 -14.46 -13.58
N HIS A 92 -11.47 -13.50 -13.37
CA HIS A 92 -11.17 -12.45 -14.35
C HIS A 92 -9.86 -12.68 -15.11
N GLY A 93 -8.97 -13.53 -14.58
CA GLY A 93 -7.65 -13.83 -15.11
C GLY A 93 -6.53 -13.39 -14.16
N LEU A 94 -5.42 -14.13 -14.14
CA LEU A 94 -4.30 -13.91 -13.20
C LEU A 94 -3.64 -12.53 -13.34
N LEU A 95 -3.67 -11.94 -14.54
CA LEU A 95 -3.08 -10.63 -14.84
C LEU A 95 -4.06 -9.47 -14.65
N THR A 96 -5.29 -9.73 -14.21
CA THR A 96 -6.29 -8.66 -14.07
C THR A 96 -6.02 -7.79 -12.86
N LYS A 97 -6.20 -6.47 -13.06
CA LYS A 97 -6.10 -5.51 -11.97
C LYS A 97 -7.33 -5.63 -11.08
N VAL A 98 -7.11 -5.95 -9.81
CA VAL A 98 -8.16 -6.02 -8.80
C VAL A 98 -8.75 -4.62 -8.59
N PRO A 99 -10.07 -4.49 -8.47
CA PRO A 99 -10.72 -3.20 -8.28
C PRO A 99 -10.15 -2.44 -7.08
N THR A 100 -10.03 -1.13 -7.23
CA THR A 100 -9.69 -0.22 -6.14
C THR A 100 -10.97 0.43 -5.64
N PHE A 101 -10.98 0.86 -4.37
CA PHE A 101 -12.08 1.63 -3.80
C PHE A 101 -12.33 2.90 -4.64
N PRO A 102 -13.57 3.39 -4.70
CA PRO A 102 -13.88 4.65 -5.37
C PRO A 102 -13.17 5.81 -4.67
N PHE A 103 -12.71 6.78 -5.47
CA PHE A 103 -12.06 8.01 -5.02
C PHE A 103 -13.10 9.03 -4.54
#